data_AF-A0A496QLS6-F1
#
_entry.id   AF-A0A496QLS6-F1
#
_cell.length_a   1.000
_cell.length_b   1.000
_cell.length_c   1.000
_cell.angle_alpha   90.00
_cell.angle_beta   90.00
_cell.angle_gamma   90.00
#
_symmetry.space_group_name_H-M   'P 1'
#
loop_
_entity.id
_entity.type
_entity.pdbx_description
1 polymer ?
#
loop_
_entity_poly.entity_id
_entity_poly.type
_entity_poly.pdbx_seq_one_letter_code
_entity_poly.pdbx_strand_id
1 'polypeptide(L)'
;IIAPGVKEFGEDEGNDRLIRKYGYVGTDRVLELVEKNEDLRQGLGTAAHLIHGSSEGKFTITYSPGHLSEEEIKAVNFRYAEPGKMLKLYDPEKLTPGYNTLSSGEEVYFIKNPGLGLWTTRERF
;
A
#
# COMPACT_ATOMS: atom_id res chain seq x y z
N ILE A 1 5.52 0.02 -2.21
CA ILE A 1 4.75 -1.10 -2.78
C ILE A 1 4.91 -1.06 -4.29
N ILE A 2 5.56 -2.07 -4.87
CA ILE A 2 5.80 -2.17 -6.32
C ILE A 2 4.82 -3.19 -6.86
N ALA A 3 3.83 -2.75 -7.64
CA ALA A 3 2.71 -3.59 -8.06
C ALA A 3 2.31 -3.30 -9.53
N PRO A 4 3.15 -3.69 -10.51
CA PRO A 4 2.94 -3.31 -11.91
C PRO A 4 1.61 -3.81 -12.51
N GLY A 5 1.07 -4.92 -12.01
CA GLY A 5 -0.19 -5.49 -12.51
C GLY A 5 -1.45 -4.82 -11.94
N VAL A 6 -1.35 -3.94 -10.96
CA VAL A 6 -2.52 -3.32 -10.30
C VAL A 6 -3.15 -2.26 -11.20
N LYS A 7 -4.48 -2.35 -11.34
CA LYS A 7 -5.33 -1.51 -12.21
C LYS A 7 -6.40 -0.73 -11.46
N GLU A 8 -6.72 -1.17 -10.26
CA GLU A 8 -7.80 -0.65 -9.43
C GLU A 8 -7.47 -0.88 -7.96
N PHE A 9 -8.13 -0.15 -7.07
CA PHE A 9 -7.93 -0.24 -5.63
C PHE A 9 -8.88 -1.23 -4.96
N GLY A 10 -10.11 -1.34 -5.47
CA GLY A 10 -11.13 -2.26 -4.97
C GLY A 10 -11.22 -3.54 -5.81
N GLU A 11 -11.82 -4.58 -5.23
CA GLU A 11 -12.07 -5.86 -5.93
C GLU A 11 -13.24 -5.80 -6.92
N ASP A 12 -14.08 -4.77 -6.78
CA ASP A 12 -15.21 -4.47 -7.65
C ASP A 12 -15.38 -2.95 -7.81
N GLU A 13 -16.18 -2.55 -8.80
CA GLU A 13 -16.40 -1.14 -9.14
C GLU A 13 -16.98 -0.30 -7.99
N GLY A 14 -17.77 -0.90 -7.10
CA GLY A 14 -18.37 -0.23 -5.95
C GLY A 14 -17.32 0.10 -4.90
N ASN A 15 -16.55 -0.90 -4.51
CA ASN A 15 -15.44 -0.74 -3.58
C ASN A 15 -14.36 0.20 -4.12
N ASP A 16 -13.98 0.05 -5.39
CA ASP A 16 -12.98 0.89 -6.05
C ASP A 16 -13.40 2.37 -6.07
N ARG A 17 -14.66 2.65 -6.42
CA ARG A 17 -15.22 4.01 -6.37
C ARG A 17 -15.14 4.62 -4.97
N LEU A 18 -15.49 3.87 -3.93
CA LEU A 18 -15.43 4.37 -2.55
C LEU A 18 -13.99 4.65 -2.12
N ILE A 19 -13.03 3.77 -2.45
CA ILE A 19 -11.62 3.98 -2.12
C ILE A 19 -11.09 5.24 -2.82
N ARG A 20 -11.39 5.42 -4.10
CA ARG A 20 -11.01 6.63 -4.86
C ARG A 20 -11.61 7.90 -4.29
N LYS A 21 -12.85 7.84 -3.80
CA LYS A 21 -13.58 8.98 -3.24
C LYS A 21 -13.00 9.42 -1.89
N TYR A 22 -12.71 8.47 -1.01
CA TYR A 22 -12.36 8.77 0.38
C TYR A 22 -10.86 8.75 0.68
N GLY A 23 -10.10 7.91 -0.04
CA GLY A 23 -8.67 7.74 0.16
C GLY A 23 -8.31 7.15 1.53
N TYR A 24 -7.02 6.86 1.72
CA TYR A 24 -6.49 6.34 2.97
C TYR A 24 -6.14 7.49 3.90
N VAL A 25 -7.03 7.79 4.86
CA VAL A 25 -7.01 9.02 5.67
C VAL A 25 -6.85 8.80 7.18
N GLY A 26 -6.62 7.55 7.59
CA GLY A 26 -6.46 7.18 9.00
C GLY A 26 -7.77 6.90 9.74
N THR A 27 -7.65 6.21 10.87
CA THR A 27 -8.80 5.67 11.63
C THR A 27 -9.85 6.72 11.97
N ASP A 28 -9.47 7.77 12.70
CA ASP A 28 -10.43 8.76 13.23
C ASP A 28 -11.19 9.46 12.09
N ARG A 29 -10.49 9.77 11.00
CA ARG A 29 -11.10 10.41 9.84
C ARG A 29 -12.05 9.48 9.10
N VAL A 30 -11.73 8.20 8.96
CA VAL A 30 -12.64 7.23 8.34
C VAL A 30 -13.92 7.07 9.18
N LEU A 31 -13.81 7.00 10.51
CA LEU A 31 -14.99 6.92 11.40
C LEU A 31 -15.90 8.14 11.24
N GLU A 32 -15.32 9.35 11.19
CA GLU A 32 -16.07 10.58 10.92
C GLU A 32 -16.75 10.55 9.54
N LEU A 33 -16.07 10.03 8.51
CA LEU A 33 -16.63 9.92 7.16
C LEU A 33 -17.79 8.91 7.09
N VAL A 34 -17.73 7.81 7.84
CA VAL A 34 -18.82 6.83 7.95
C VAL A 34 -20.06 7.46 8.58
N GLU A 35 -19.90 8.28 9.62
CA GLU A 35 -21.03 8.97 10.24
C GLU A 35 -21.69 9.96 9.26
N LYS A 36 -20.88 10.69 8.50
CA LYS A 36 -21.32 11.80 7.64
C LYS A 36 -21.81 11.39 6.25
N ASN A 37 -21.42 10.23 5.75
CA ASN A 37 -21.69 9.85 4.36
C ASN A 37 -22.40 8.49 4.28
N GLU A 38 -23.60 8.49 3.69
CA GLU A 38 -24.43 7.29 3.60
C GLU A 38 -23.80 6.18 2.76
N ASP A 39 -23.14 6.52 1.65
CA ASP A 39 -22.50 5.55 0.76
C ASP A 39 -21.36 4.77 1.46
N LEU A 40 -20.53 5.46 2.24
CA LEU A 40 -19.49 4.80 3.04
C LEU A 40 -20.07 4.01 4.20
N ARG A 41 -21.16 4.49 4.81
CA ARG A 41 -21.89 3.76 5.87
C ARG A 41 -22.53 2.47 5.36
N GLN A 42 -22.96 2.43 4.10
CA GLN A 42 -23.43 1.21 3.44
C GLN A 42 -22.27 0.30 3.01
N GLY A 43 -21.05 0.85 2.86
CA GLY A 43 -19.82 0.15 2.50
C GLY A 43 -18.85 -0.06 3.68
N LEU A 44 -19.31 -0.62 4.81
CA LEU A 44 -18.46 -0.79 6.00
C LEU A 44 -17.22 -1.68 5.76
N GLY A 45 -17.29 -2.61 4.81
CA GLY A 45 -16.13 -3.39 4.36
C GLY A 45 -15.03 -2.48 3.77
N THR A 46 -15.42 -1.55 2.89
CA THR A 46 -14.51 -0.54 2.34
C THR A 46 -13.97 0.38 3.44
N ALA A 47 -14.81 0.80 4.39
CA ALA A 47 -14.37 1.63 5.51
C ALA A 47 -13.30 0.93 6.35
N ALA A 48 -13.50 -0.35 6.69
CA ALA A 48 -12.49 -1.15 7.39
C ALA A 48 -11.20 -1.29 6.57
N HIS A 49 -11.30 -1.49 5.26
CA HIS A 49 -10.15 -1.52 4.34
C HIS A 49 -9.36 -0.21 4.33
N LEU A 50 -10.04 0.95 4.31
CA LEU A 50 -9.38 2.26 4.37
C LEU A 50 -8.62 2.45 5.68
N ILE A 51 -9.16 1.98 6.81
CA ILE A 51 -8.48 2.01 8.10
C ILE A 51 -7.22 1.14 8.05
N HIS A 52 -7.34 -0.12 7.62
CA HIS A 52 -6.21 -1.05 7.56
C HIS A 52 -5.12 -0.63 6.56
N GLY A 53 -5.49 0.01 5.45
CA GLY A 53 -4.56 0.52 4.45
C GLY A 53 -3.93 1.86 4.79
N SER A 54 -4.39 2.54 5.85
CA SER A 54 -3.84 3.81 6.30
C SER A 54 -2.58 3.61 7.15
N SER A 55 -1.62 4.53 7.03
CA SER A 55 -0.38 4.44 7.81
C SER A 55 -0.50 4.96 9.24
N GLU A 56 -1.65 5.53 9.61
CA GLU A 56 -1.87 6.24 10.87
C GLU A 56 -0.82 7.34 11.13
N GLY A 57 -0.23 7.91 10.07
CA GLY A 57 0.86 8.89 10.17
C GLY A 57 2.19 8.32 10.66
N LYS A 58 2.30 7.00 10.85
CA LYS A 58 3.49 6.33 11.40
C LYS A 58 4.59 6.10 10.38
N PHE A 59 4.22 5.98 9.11
CA PHE A 59 5.13 5.78 7.99
C PHE A 59 4.54 6.32 6.70
N THR A 60 5.37 6.41 5.66
CA THR A 60 4.94 6.82 4.32
C THR A 60 4.74 5.63 3.42
N ILE A 61 3.67 5.62 2.65
CA ILE A 61 3.38 4.60 1.65
C ILE A 61 3.66 5.19 0.27
N THR A 62 4.65 4.64 -0.42
CA THR A 62 4.89 4.90 -1.84
C THR A 62 4.36 3.74 -2.67
N TYR A 63 3.43 4.03 -3.57
CA TYR A 63 2.78 3.09 -4.47
C TYR A 63 3.35 3.22 -5.88
N SER A 64 3.66 2.09 -6.49
CA SER A 64 4.21 2.00 -7.85
C SER A 64 3.38 1.04 -8.70
N PRO A 65 2.17 1.46 -9.12
CA PRO A 65 1.28 0.69 -9.98
C PRO A 65 1.70 0.81 -11.45
N GLY A 66 1.30 -0.14 -12.29
CA GLY A 66 1.53 -0.07 -13.74
C GLY A 66 0.38 0.49 -14.56
N HIS A 67 -0.83 0.55 -13.99
CA HIS A 67 -2.04 0.94 -14.73
C HIS A 67 -2.87 2.04 -14.06
N LEU A 68 -2.45 2.52 -12.89
CA LEU A 68 -3.02 3.68 -12.22
C LEU A 68 -2.09 4.88 -12.40
N SER A 69 -2.67 6.05 -12.67
CA SER A 69 -1.95 7.32 -12.83
C SER A 69 -1.40 7.85 -11.51
N GLU A 70 -0.43 8.76 -11.61
CA GLU A 70 0.11 9.48 -10.45
C GLU A 70 -0.97 10.27 -9.72
N GLU A 71 -1.91 10.87 -10.45
CA GLU A 71 -3.05 11.61 -9.92
C GLU A 71 -3.97 10.72 -9.10
N GLU A 72 -4.31 9.53 -9.60
CA GLU A 72 -5.14 8.56 -8.89
C GLU A 72 -4.48 8.09 -7.60
N ILE A 73 -3.16 7.86 -7.61
CA ILE A 73 -2.41 7.45 -6.41
C ILE A 73 -2.35 8.56 -5.37
N LYS A 74 -2.11 9.79 -5.80
CA LYS A 74 -2.08 10.95 -4.89
C LYS A 74 -3.46 11.25 -4.32
N ALA A 75 -4.52 11.07 -5.11
CA ALA A 75 -5.90 11.29 -4.67
C ALA A 75 -6.30 10.40 -3.48
N VAL A 76 -5.71 9.20 -3.36
CA VAL A 76 -5.93 8.31 -2.21
C VAL A 76 -4.92 8.50 -1.07
N ASN A 77 -4.14 9.59 -1.08
CA ASN A 77 -3.12 9.95 -0.08
C ASN A 77 -1.88 9.04 -0.02
N PHE A 78 -1.55 8.36 -1.12
CA PHE A 78 -0.27 7.68 -1.26
C PHE A 78 0.72 8.53 -2.06
N ARG A 79 2.01 8.27 -1.85
CA ARG A 79 3.06 8.78 -2.74
C ARG A 79 3.10 7.91 -3.99
N TYR A 80 3.44 8.51 -5.13
CA TYR A 80 3.63 7.78 -6.38
C TYR A 80 5.12 7.59 -6.68
N ALA A 81 5.48 6.45 -7.25
CA ALA A 81 6.73 6.27 -7.96
C ALA A 81 6.54 5.36 -9.18
N GLU A 82 7.28 5.62 -10.26
CA GLU A 82 7.15 4.85 -11.51
C GLU A 82 7.67 3.41 -11.33
N PRO A 83 6.89 2.37 -11.69
CA PRO A 83 7.22 0.97 -11.39
C PRO A 83 8.50 0.48 -12.05
N GLY A 84 8.79 0.89 -13.28
CA GLY A 84 10.01 0.52 -14.00
C GLY A 84 11.28 1.03 -13.32
N LYS A 85 11.27 2.28 -12.83
CA LYS A 85 12.35 2.82 -11.99
C LYS A 85 12.52 2.03 -10.70
N MET A 86 11.42 1.74 -10.00
CA MET A 86 11.50 1.03 -8.72
C MET A 86 11.96 -0.41 -8.87
N LEU A 87 11.56 -1.13 -9.93
CA LEU A 87 12.05 -2.48 -10.22
C LEU A 87 13.54 -2.53 -10.57
N LYS A 88 14.11 -1.47 -11.15
CA LYS A 88 15.55 -1.39 -11.39
C LYS A 88 16.35 -1.19 -10.10
N LEU A 89 15.78 -0.46 -9.14
CA LEU A 89 16.39 -0.23 -7.82
C LEU A 89 16.28 -1.47 -6.92
N TYR A 90 15.09 -2.08 -6.89
CA TYR A 90 14.74 -3.20 -6.02
C TYR A 90 14.43 -4.45 -6.86
N ASP A 91 15.42 -4.92 -7.63
CA ASP A 91 15.27 -6.04 -8.57
C ASP A 91 15.24 -7.40 -7.84
N PRO A 92 14.07 -8.05 -7.70
CA PRO A 92 13.96 -9.28 -6.91
C PRO A 92 14.73 -10.46 -7.51
N GLU A 93 15.07 -10.42 -8.81
CA GLU A 93 15.86 -11.46 -9.47
C GLU A 93 17.35 -11.39 -9.12
N LYS A 94 17.81 -10.24 -8.61
CA LYS A 94 19.20 -10.02 -8.19
C LYS A 94 19.40 -10.08 -6.69
N LEU A 95 18.34 -9.95 -5.90
CA LEU A 95 18.42 -9.96 -4.44
C LEU A 95 18.55 -11.38 -3.91
N THR A 96 19.38 -11.52 -2.87
CA THR A 96 19.55 -12.78 -2.13
C THR A 96 18.76 -12.74 -0.82
N PRO A 97 18.15 -13.85 -0.35
CA PRO A 97 17.43 -13.83 0.93
C PRO A 97 18.30 -13.32 2.08
N GLY A 98 17.80 -12.35 2.85
CA GLY A 98 18.54 -11.68 3.93
C GLY A 98 18.97 -10.26 3.60
N TYR A 99 20.00 -9.75 4.27
CA TYR A 99 20.53 -8.40 4.07
C TYR A 99 21.25 -8.27 2.72
N ASN A 100 20.94 -7.20 1.99
CA ASN A 100 21.61 -6.81 0.74
C ASN A 100 21.95 -5.32 0.83
N THR A 101 23.11 -4.94 0.27
CA THR A 101 23.46 -3.54 0.05
C THR A 101 23.27 -3.21 -1.41
N LEU A 102 22.38 -2.27 -1.72
CA LEU A 102 22.10 -1.81 -3.08
C LEU A 102 23.27 -0.96 -3.61
N SER A 103 23.32 -0.74 -4.92
CA SER A 103 24.33 0.12 -5.54
C SER A 103 24.28 1.58 -5.06
N SER A 104 23.13 2.01 -4.52
CA SER A 104 22.96 3.30 -3.84
C SER A 104 23.62 3.37 -2.46
N GLY A 105 24.06 2.24 -1.89
CA GLY A 105 24.50 2.13 -0.51
C GLY A 105 23.37 1.87 0.49
N GLU A 106 22.11 1.83 0.04
CA GLU A 106 20.96 1.48 0.86
C GLU A 106 21.02 0.01 1.29
N GLU A 107 20.78 -0.28 2.56
CA GLU A 107 20.65 -1.65 3.07
C GLU A 107 19.18 -2.06 3.08
N VAL A 108 18.89 -3.23 2.50
CA VAL A 108 17.54 -3.81 2.46
C VAL A 108 17.57 -5.26 2.94
N TYR A 109 16.50 -5.70 3.59
CA TYR A 109 16.30 -7.10 3.95
C TYR A 109 15.31 -7.74 2.97
N PHE A 110 15.78 -8.69 2.17
CA PHE A 110 14.96 -9.35 1.16
C PHE A 110 14.38 -10.66 1.66
N ILE A 111 13.07 -10.79 1.51
CA ILE A 111 12.32 -12.01 1.82
C ILE A 111 11.70 -12.50 0.52
N LYS A 112 12.22 -13.61 -0.02
CA LYS A 112 11.75 -14.16 -1.31
C LYS A 112 10.31 -14.68 -1.23
N ASN A 113 9.96 -15.38 -0.15
CA ASN A 113 8.66 -16.01 0.03
C ASN A 113 8.08 -15.65 1.42
N PRO A 114 7.51 -14.45 1.60
CA PRO A 114 7.03 -13.99 2.91
C PRO A 114 5.89 -14.85 3.46
N GLY A 115 5.14 -15.55 2.62
CA GLY A 115 4.07 -16.45 3.06
C GLY A 115 4.53 -17.79 3.67
N LEU A 116 5.81 -18.16 3.55
CA LEU A 116 6.31 -19.48 3.99
C LEU A 116 6.86 -19.50 5.43
N GLY A 117 6.84 -18.37 6.14
CA GLY A 117 7.45 -18.26 7.48
C GLY A 117 6.57 -17.53 8.48
N LEU A 118 6.82 -17.77 9.77
CA LEU A 118 6.29 -16.96 10.87
C LEU A 118 7.27 -15.82 11.14
N TRP A 119 6.80 -14.58 11.01
CA TRP A 119 7.60 -13.39 11.25
C TRP A 119 7.30 -12.84 12.64
N THR A 120 8.35 -12.55 13.40
CA THR A 120 8.22 -12.01 14.74
C THR A 120 9.41 -11.12 15.08
N THR A 121 9.28 -10.30 16.12
CA THR A 121 10.36 -9.45 16.61
C THR A 121 11.29 -10.25 17.52
N ARG A 122 12.55 -9.79 17.66
CA ARG A 122 13.52 -10.41 18.58
C ARG A 122 13.00 -10.48 20.02
N GLU A 123 12.21 -9.50 20.45
CA GLU A 123 11.63 -9.44 21.79
C GLU A 123 10.66 -10.60 22.14
N ARG A 124 10.19 -11.34 21.12
CA ARG A 124 9.28 -12.47 21.29
C ARG A 124 10.00 -13.83 21.32
N PHE A 125 11.34 -13.84 21.30
CA PHE A 125 12.21 -15.00 21.43
C PHE A 125 13.18 -14.81 22.61
#